data_AF-M2TIW0-F1
#
_entry.id   AF-M2TIW0-F1
#
_cell.length_a   1.000
_cell.length_b   1.000
_cell.length_c   1.000
_cell.angle_alpha   90.00
_cell.angle_beta   90.00
_cell.angle_gamma   90.00
#
_symmetry.space_group_name_H-M   'P 1'
#
loop_
_entity.id
_entity.type
_entity.pdbx_description
1 polymer ?
#
loop_
_entity_poly.entity_id
_entity_poly.type
_entity_poly.pdbx_seq_one_letter_code
_entity_poly.pdbx_strand_id
1 'polypeptide(L)'
;MLEKFGAPNITTVDGSGRQVWSYQRHATVTQSNSGSNYWTILLAGGSQSASSLETTQRTMTLIIKFDENNVVSDFRSRASDF
;
A
#
# COMPACT_ATOMS: atom_id res chain seq x y z
N MET A 1 -14.06 -10.87 -11.27
CA MET A 1 -13.50 -9.95 -10.24
C MET A 1 -12.14 -10.43 -9.67
N LEU A 2 -11.80 -11.73 -9.74
CA LEU A 2 -10.50 -12.25 -9.30
C LEU A 2 -9.33 -12.04 -10.30
N GLU A 3 -9.62 -11.79 -11.58
CA GLU A 3 -8.58 -11.61 -12.63
C GLU A 3 -7.75 -10.33 -12.49
N LYS A 4 -8.19 -9.34 -11.69
CA LYS A 4 -7.47 -8.06 -11.53
C LYS A 4 -6.24 -8.14 -10.63
N PHE A 5 -6.09 -9.22 -9.85
CA PHE A 5 -5.06 -9.32 -8.81
C PHE A 5 -3.95 -10.35 -9.10
N GLY A 6 -4.09 -11.17 -10.14
CA GLY A 6 -3.10 -12.20 -10.48
C GLY A 6 -3.15 -13.43 -9.56
N ALA A 7 -2.11 -14.26 -9.60
CA ALA A 7 -1.98 -15.43 -8.71
C ALA A 7 -1.71 -14.98 -7.26
N PRO A 8 -2.28 -15.65 -6.25
CA PRO A 8 -1.99 -15.34 -4.85
C PRO A 8 -0.51 -15.56 -4.54
N ASN A 9 0.05 -14.67 -3.74
CA ASN A 9 1.45 -14.80 -3.30
C ASN A 9 1.58 -15.90 -2.22
N ILE A 10 0.51 -16.20 -1.49
CA ILE A 10 0.48 -17.20 -0.43
C ILE A 10 -0.88 -17.92 -0.44
N THR A 11 -0.84 -19.26 -0.44
CA THR A 11 -2.01 -20.13 -0.25
C THR A 11 -1.79 -20.97 1.00
N THR A 12 -2.72 -20.89 1.95
CA THR A 12 -2.71 -21.67 3.19
C THR A 12 -4.04 -22.38 3.41
N VAL A 13 -4.06 -23.30 4.38
CA VAL A 13 -5.26 -23.98 4.85
C VAL A 13 -5.44 -23.61 6.32
N ASP A 14 -6.64 -23.23 6.74
CA ASP A 14 -6.92 -22.87 8.12
C ASP A 14 -7.10 -24.11 9.03
N GLY A 15 -7.26 -23.90 10.34
CA GLY A 15 -7.42 -24.99 11.31
C GLY A 15 -8.68 -25.86 11.11
N SER A 16 -9.58 -25.46 10.21
CA SER A 16 -10.79 -26.21 9.84
C SER A 16 -10.67 -26.84 8.45
N GLY A 17 -9.50 -26.81 7.81
CA GLY A 17 -9.30 -27.39 6.48
C GLY A 17 -9.70 -26.48 5.31
N ARG A 18 -10.02 -25.22 5.57
CA ARG A 18 -10.49 -24.28 4.53
C ARG A 18 -9.35 -23.55 3.86
N GLN A 19 -9.47 -23.36 2.55
CA GLN A 19 -8.45 -22.66 1.77
C GLN A 19 -8.47 -21.16 2.06
N VAL A 20 -7.28 -20.57 2.18
CA VAL A 20 -7.07 -19.14 2.42
C VAL A 20 -6.03 -18.62 1.44
N TRP A 21 -6.39 -17.59 0.67
CA TRP A 21 -5.49 -16.93 -0.27
C TRP A 21 -5.13 -15.54 0.25
N SER A 22 -3.85 -15.24 0.30
CA SER A 22 -3.34 -13.93 0.71
C SER A 22 -2.58 -13.26 -0.43
N TYR A 23 -2.91 -12.00 -0.65
CA TYR A 23 -2.34 -11.12 -1.66
C TYR A 23 -1.71 -9.91 -0.94
N GLN A 24 -0.51 -9.54 -1.34
CA GLN A 24 0.18 -8.36 -0.80
C GLN A 24 0.72 -7.52 -1.94
N ARG A 25 0.43 -6.22 -1.94
CA ARG A 25 0.95 -5.25 -2.91
C ARG A 25 1.64 -4.10 -2.20
N HIS A 26 2.86 -3.80 -2.62
CA HIS A 26 3.64 -2.66 -2.16
C HIS A 26 3.58 -1.54 -3.20
N ALA A 27 3.52 -0.29 -2.75
CA ALA A 27 3.60 0.90 -3.59
C ALA A 27 4.47 1.95 -2.92
N THR A 28 5.38 2.56 -3.67
CA THR A 28 6.19 3.68 -3.20
C THR A 28 5.68 4.94 -3.86
N VAL A 29 5.34 5.95 -3.06
CA VAL A 29 4.83 7.25 -3.51
C VAL A 29 5.82 8.31 -3.06
N THR A 30 6.41 9.04 -4.00
CA THR A 30 7.29 10.17 -3.71
C THR A 30 6.52 11.46 -3.91
N GLN A 31 6.36 12.23 -2.84
CA GLN A 31 5.72 13.55 -2.83
C GLN A 31 6.79 14.61 -2.63
N SER A 32 6.95 15.51 -3.61
CA SER A 32 7.84 16.68 -3.49
C SER A 32 7.05 17.89 -3.02
N ASN A 33 7.34 18.41 -1.83
CA ASN A 33 6.68 19.62 -1.32
C ASN A 33 7.52 20.85 -1.68
N SER A 34 7.23 21.49 -2.81
CA SER A 34 7.90 22.71 -3.26
C SER A 34 7.12 23.96 -2.81
N GLY A 35 7.33 24.39 -1.57
CA GLY A 35 6.80 25.67 -1.08
C GLY A 35 7.79 26.81 -1.36
N SER A 36 7.62 27.54 -2.46
CA SER A 36 8.39 28.76 -2.71
C SER A 36 7.79 29.93 -1.91
N ASN A 37 8.17 30.03 -0.63
CA ASN A 37 7.79 31.19 0.17
C ASN A 37 8.59 32.41 -0.31
N TYR A 38 7.91 33.35 -0.97
CA TYR A 38 8.48 34.62 -1.46
C TYR A 38 9.20 35.42 -0.35
N TRP A 39 8.69 35.32 0.89
CA TRP A 39 9.37 35.89 2.06
C TRP A 39 10.77 35.31 2.20
N THR A 40 10.95 33.97 2.17
CA THR A 40 12.22 33.25 2.41
C THR A 40 13.39 33.74 1.55
N ILE A 41 13.13 34.29 0.37
CA ILE A 41 14.16 34.81 -0.54
C ILE A 41 14.75 36.12 0.00
N LEU A 42 13.95 36.95 0.68
CA LEU A 42 14.35 38.26 1.19
C LEU A 42 15.17 38.19 2.48
N LEU A 43 14.97 37.17 3.32
CA LEU A 43 15.69 36.97 4.60
C LEU A 43 16.91 36.03 4.50
N ALA A 44 17.06 35.26 3.42
CA ALA A 44 18.13 34.26 3.30
C ALA A 44 19.27 34.64 2.34
N GLY A 45 19.23 35.78 1.63
CA GLY A 45 20.38 36.35 0.91
C GLY A 45 21.07 35.49 -0.18
N GLY A 46 20.58 34.29 -0.48
CA GLY A 46 21.23 33.36 -1.40
C GLY A 46 20.82 31.91 -1.12
N SER A 47 19.76 31.48 -1.81
CA SER A 47 19.50 30.08 -2.20
C SER A 47 19.77 28.98 -1.16
N GLN A 48 18.74 28.64 -0.39
CA GLN A 48 18.56 27.25 0.02
C GLN A 48 17.07 26.88 -0.02
N SER A 49 16.60 26.53 -1.22
CA SER A 49 15.32 25.87 -1.44
C SER A 49 15.41 24.45 -0.88
N ALA A 50 15.03 24.25 0.38
CA ALA A 50 14.87 22.93 0.95
C ALA A 50 13.62 22.28 0.33
N SER A 51 13.79 21.62 -0.81
CA SER A 51 12.76 20.75 -1.38
C SER A 51 12.64 19.52 -0.50
N SER A 52 11.60 19.45 0.34
CA SER A 52 11.31 18.24 1.11
C SER A 52 10.78 17.18 0.15
N LEU A 53 11.57 16.14 -0.08
CA LEU A 53 11.17 14.93 -0.80
C LEU A 53 10.62 13.95 0.25
N GLU A 54 9.31 13.85 0.37
CA GLU A 54 8.64 12.89 1.23
C GLU A 54 8.40 11.60 0.44
N THR A 55 9.01 10.48 0.84
CA THR A 55 8.73 9.18 0.24
C THR A 55 7.85 8.37 1.19
N THR A 56 6.62 8.10 0.80
CA THR A 56 5.65 7.27 1.52
C THR A 56 5.60 5.88 0.91
N GLN A 57 5.78 4.84 1.72
CA GLN A 57 5.61 3.45 1.34
C GLN A 57 4.25 2.96 1.79
N ARG A 58 3.49 2.37 0.87
CA ARG A 58 2.14 1.85 1.11
C ARG A 58 2.13 0.35 0.90
N THR A 59 1.55 -0.39 1.84
CA THR A 59 1.35 -1.84 1.71
C THR A 59 -0.13 -2.16 1.85
N MET A 60 -0.68 -2.89 0.88
CA MET A 60 -2.05 -3.39 0.92
C MET A 60 -2.04 -4.92 0.96
N THR A 61 -2.72 -5.49 1.95
CA THR A 61 -2.91 -6.93 2.12
C THR A 61 -4.39 -7.26 1.92
N LEU A 62 -4.68 -8.28 1.11
CA LEU A 62 -6.01 -8.83 0.90
C LEU A 62 -5.98 -10.32 1.24
N ILE A 63 -6.86 -10.75 2.15
CA ILE A 63 -7.03 -12.14 2.55
C ILE A 63 -8.42 -12.58 2.11
N ILE A 64 -8.49 -13.72 1.43
CA ILE A 64 -9.73 -14.33 0.95
C ILE A 64 -9.81 -15.73 1.56
N LYS A 65 -10.95 -16.07 2.16
CA LYS A 65 -11.23 -17.41 2.67
C LYS A 65 -12.28 -18.08 1.80
N PHE A 66 -12.11 -19.37 1.58
CA PHE A 66 -13.03 -20.20 0.83
C PHE A 66 -13.77 -21.14 1.80
N ASP A 67 -14.99 -21.52 1.46
CA ASP A 67 -15.69 -22.62 2.12
C ASP A 67 -15.33 -23.98 1.50
N GLU A 68 -15.97 -25.03 1.99
CA GLU A 68 -15.78 -26.41 1.53
C GLU A 68 -16.17 -26.62 0.06
N ASN A 69 -17.02 -25.75 -0.50
CA ASN A 69 -17.44 -25.79 -1.89
C ASN A 69 -16.53 -24.95 -2.81
N ASN A 70 -15.39 -24.47 -2.30
CA ASN A 70 -14.47 -23.55 -2.99
C ASN A 70 -15.12 -22.21 -3.37
N VAL A 71 -16.14 -21.78 -2.62
CA VAL A 71 -16.80 -20.47 -2.78
C VAL A 71 -16.24 -19.49 -1.75
N VAL A 72 -16.09 -18.22 -2.11
CA VAL A 72 -15.59 -17.18 -1.19
C VAL A 72 -16.58 -17.03 -0.03
N SER A 73 -16.12 -17.29 1.19
CA SER A 73 -16.92 -17.17 2.42
C SER A 73 -16.63 -15.91 3.21
N ASP A 74 -15.40 -15.38 3.13
CA ASP A 74 -14.98 -14.18 3.85
C ASP A 74 -13.83 -13.48 3.11
N PHE A 75 -13.77 -12.15 3.22
CA PHE A 75 -12.65 -11.37 2.71
C PHE A 75 -12.28 -10.25 3.68
N ARG A 76 -10.98 -10.01 3.86
CA ARG A 76 -10.46 -8.91 4.68
C ARG A 76 -9.37 -8.18 3.93
N SER A 77 -9.47 -6.86 3.89
CA SER A 77 -8.41 -5.99 3.36
C SER A 77 -7.82 -5.13 4.47
N ARG A 78 -6.52 -4.88 4.39
CA ARG A 78 -5.79 -3.95 5.25
C ARG A 78 -4.82 -3.15 4.39
N ALA A 79 -4.81 -1.84 4.55
CA ALA A 79 -3.80 -0.96 3.96
C ALA A 79 -3.04 -0.26 5.09
N SER A 80 -1.74 -0.04 4.90
CA SER A 80 -0.87 0.67 5.83
C SER A 80 0.09 1.57 5.06
N ASP A 81 0.30 2.78 5.54
CA ASP A 81 1.23 3.77 5.00
C ASP A 81 2.37 4.00 6.00
N PHE A 82 3.60 4.10 5.52
CA PHE A 82 4.84 4.31 6.31
C PHE A 82 5.74 5.35 5.65
#